data_AF-A0A8J4WF65-F1
#
_entry.id   AF-A0A8J4WF65-F1
#
_cell.length_a   1.000
_cell.length_b   1.000
_cell.length_c   1.000
_cell.angle_alpha   90.00
_cell.angle_beta   90.00
_cell.angle_gamma   90.00
#
_symmetry.space_group_name_H-M   'P 1'
#
loop_
_entity.id
_entity.type
_entity.pdbx_description
1 polymer ?
#
loop_
_entity_poly.entity_id
_entity_poly.type
_entity_poly.pdbx_seq_one_letter_code
_entity_poly.pdbx_strand_id
1 'polypeptide(L)'
;MDYKAYLDFVLAIENKREPQALAYLFRILDIGGRGRLDGITLRHFYDSMEEKLLAAGNLSPGFNDIQNEIFDMVEPVNPNYITLNDLIRCGKGDTIISLLIDLQGFWSHENREMFMTELPDEAEL
;
A
#
# COMPACT_ATOMS: atom_id res chain seq x y z
N MET A 1 -18.11 15.58 -3.95
CA MET A 1 -18.11 14.24 -4.58
C MET A 1 -19.55 13.94 -4.95
N ASP A 2 -19.82 13.59 -6.22
CA ASP A 2 -21.14 13.16 -6.66
C ASP A 2 -21.30 11.64 -6.50
N TYR A 3 -22.50 11.10 -6.76
CA TYR A 3 -22.78 9.67 -6.58
C TYR A 3 -21.86 8.79 -7.45
N LYS A 4 -21.62 9.20 -8.71
CA LYS A 4 -20.76 8.44 -9.61
C LYS A 4 -19.33 8.37 -9.08
N ALA A 5 -18.74 9.50 -8.68
CA ALA A 5 -17.39 9.51 -8.13
C ALA A 5 -17.27 8.71 -6.83
N TYR A 6 -18.30 8.75 -5.98
CA TYR A 6 -18.35 7.91 -4.78
C TYR A 6 -18.37 6.42 -5.15
N LEU A 7 -19.21 6.01 -6.10
CA LEU A 7 -19.31 4.63 -6.54
C LEU A 7 -18.00 4.14 -7.18
N ASP A 8 -17.39 4.94 -8.06
CA ASP A 8 -16.10 4.63 -8.68
C ASP A 8 -15.02 4.43 -7.60
N PHE A 9 -15.01 5.28 -6.56
CA PHE A 9 -14.08 5.15 -5.43
C PHE A 9 -14.32 3.88 -4.62
N VAL A 10 -15.55 3.59 -4.22
CA VAL A 10 -15.89 2.38 -3.44
C VAL A 10 -15.51 1.12 -4.22
N LEU A 11 -15.87 1.04 -5.50
CA LEU A 11 -15.54 -0.10 -6.36
C LEU A 11 -14.01 -0.30 -6.46
N ALA A 12 -13.25 0.78 -6.59
CA ALA A 12 -11.78 0.70 -6.64
C ALA A 12 -11.19 0.21 -5.30
N ILE A 13 -11.69 0.69 -4.16
CA ILE A 13 -11.21 0.28 -2.83
C ILE A 13 -11.56 -1.18 -2.52
N GLU A 14 -12.73 -1.66 -2.96
CA GLU A 14 -13.14 -3.06 -2.74
C GLU A 14 -12.38 -4.03 -3.65
N ASN A 15 -11.99 -3.60 -4.86
CA ASN A 15 -11.41 -4.47 -5.88
C ASN A 15 -9.96 -4.09 -6.23
N LYS A 16 -9.15 -3.74 -5.22
CA LYS A 16 -7.76 -3.25 -5.39
C LYS A 16 -6.83 -4.16 -6.21
N ARG A 17 -7.16 -5.44 -6.40
CA ARG A 17 -6.39 -6.37 -7.23
C ARG A 17 -6.60 -6.16 -8.73
N GLU A 18 -7.72 -5.56 -9.11
CA GLU A 18 -8.04 -5.34 -10.51
C GLU A 18 -7.19 -4.19 -11.10
N PRO A 19 -6.65 -4.35 -12.32
CA PRO A 19 -5.83 -3.31 -12.95
C PRO A 19 -6.50 -1.94 -13.06
N GLN A 20 -7.83 -1.92 -13.25
CA GLN A 20 -8.63 -0.70 -13.35
C GLN A 20 -8.72 0.01 -11.99
N ALA A 21 -8.86 -0.75 -10.91
CA ALA A 21 -8.85 -0.22 -9.55
C ALA A 21 -7.48 0.34 -9.19
N LEU A 22 -6.40 -0.40 -9.51
CA LEU A 22 -5.02 0.09 -9.35
C LEU A 22 -4.79 1.37 -10.14
N ALA A 23 -5.26 1.46 -11.38
CA ALA A 23 -5.14 2.67 -12.19
C ALA A 23 -5.88 3.87 -11.56
N TYR A 24 -7.07 3.63 -11.02
CA TYR A 24 -7.85 4.66 -10.33
C TYR A 24 -7.12 5.16 -9.07
N LEU A 25 -6.64 4.25 -8.22
CA LEU A 25 -5.97 4.58 -6.96
C LEU A 25 -4.59 5.18 -7.20
N PHE A 26 -3.85 4.70 -8.21
CA PHE A 26 -2.56 5.28 -8.60
C PHE A 26 -2.70 6.76 -8.97
N ARG A 27 -3.78 7.15 -9.66
CA ARG A 27 -4.03 8.56 -9.98
C ARG A 27 -4.30 9.43 -8.75
N ILE A 28 -4.83 8.84 -7.68
CA ILE A 28 -5.02 9.54 -6.40
C ILE A 28 -3.67 9.69 -5.68
N LEU A 29 -2.82 8.66 -5.73
CA LEU A 29 -1.49 8.67 -5.12
C LEU A 29 -0.48 9.56 -5.86
N ASP A 30 -0.58 9.68 -7.19
CA ASP A 30 0.26 10.55 -8.00
C ASP A 30 -0.19 12.01 -7.88
N ILE A 31 0.01 12.60 -6.69
CA ILE A 31 -0.36 13.98 -6.36
C ILE A 31 0.23 14.98 -7.38
N GLY A 32 1.40 14.66 -7.94
CA GLY A 32 2.08 15.50 -8.93
C GLY A 32 1.61 15.30 -10.38
N GLY A 33 0.78 14.30 -10.67
CA GLY A 33 0.33 13.97 -12.03
C GLY A 33 1.47 13.64 -13.00
N ARG A 34 2.59 13.10 -12.50
CA ARG A 34 3.81 12.84 -13.29
C ARG A 34 3.86 11.42 -13.87
N GLY A 35 2.85 10.60 -13.58
CA GLY A 35 2.78 9.19 -13.92
C GLY A 35 3.71 8.30 -13.08
N ARG A 36 4.17 8.79 -11.91
CA ARG A 36 5.16 8.08 -11.09
C ARG A 36 5.05 8.40 -9.60
N LEU A 37 5.30 7.40 -8.76
CA LEU A 37 5.43 7.53 -7.31
C LEU A 37 6.91 7.45 -6.95
N ASP A 38 7.50 8.57 -6.53
CA ASP A 38 8.88 8.64 -6.06
C ASP A 38 8.92 8.61 -4.52
N GLY A 39 10.12 8.56 -3.93
CA GLY A 39 10.28 8.55 -2.48
C GLY A 39 9.63 9.74 -1.77
N ILE A 40 9.51 10.89 -2.43
CA ILE A 40 8.82 12.06 -1.88
C ILE A 40 7.32 11.80 -1.79
N THR A 41 6.73 11.25 -2.85
CA THR A 41 5.32 10.83 -2.82
C THR A 41 5.07 9.80 -1.72
N LEU A 42 5.92 8.78 -1.58
CA LEU A 42 5.75 7.75 -0.54
C LEU A 42 5.88 8.34 0.87
N ARG A 43 6.87 9.23 1.10
CA ARG A 43 7.07 9.92 2.39
C ARG A 43 5.82 10.67 2.83
N HIS A 44 5.20 11.39 1.90
CA HIS A 44 3.99 12.18 2.19
C HIS A 44 2.86 11.31 2.78
N PHE A 45 2.61 10.13 2.20
CA PHE A 45 1.59 9.21 2.73
C PHE A 45 2.02 8.57 4.04
N TYR A 46 3.27 8.13 4.11
CA TYR A 46 3.83 7.53 5.33
C TYR A 46 3.75 8.49 6.53
N ASP A 47 4.04 9.79 6.37
CA ASP A 47 4.00 10.78 7.46
C ASP A 47 2.65 10.79 8.17
N SER A 48 1.57 10.75 7.38
CA SER A 48 0.19 10.72 7.89
C SER A 48 -0.16 9.39 8.56
N MET A 49 0.51 8.29 8.18
CA MET A 49 0.30 6.97 8.77
C MET A 49 1.06 6.82 10.08
N GLU A 50 2.32 7.24 10.11
CA GLU A 50 3.17 7.27 11.29
C GLU A 50 2.53 8.09 12.41
N GLU A 51 2.01 9.28 12.10
CA GLU A 51 1.30 10.11 13.09
C GLU A 51 0.13 9.35 13.74
N LYS A 52 -0.65 8.61 12.95
CA LYS A 52 -1.80 7.84 13.44
C LYS A 52 -1.37 6.61 14.24
N LEU A 53 -0.31 5.92 13.83
CA LEU A 53 0.25 4.78 14.57
C LEU A 53 0.74 5.22 15.95
N LEU A 54 1.50 6.31 16.00
CA LEU A 54 2.01 6.87 17.25
C LEU A 54 0.87 7.35 18.15
N ALA A 55 -0.15 8.00 17.59
CA ALA A 55 -1.34 8.42 18.35
C ALA A 55 -2.14 7.24 18.93
N ALA A 56 -2.11 6.08 18.25
CA ALA A 56 -2.71 4.83 18.74
C ALA A 56 -1.82 4.08 19.76
N GLY A 57 -0.62 4.60 20.06
CA GLY A 57 0.34 3.96 20.98
C GLY A 57 1.15 2.81 20.36
N ASN A 58 1.13 2.68 19.02
CA ASN A 58 1.90 1.66 18.31
C ASN A 58 3.28 2.17 17.93
N LEU A 59 4.24 1.25 17.77
CA LEU A 59 5.52 1.54 17.14
C LEU A 59 5.35 1.62 15.63
N SER A 60 6.14 2.48 14.97
CA SER A 60 6.20 2.58 13.51
C SER A 60 7.60 2.21 13.01
N PRO A 61 7.73 1.37 11.98
CA PRO A 61 9.01 1.06 11.33
C PRO A 61 9.56 2.29 10.63
N GLY A 62 10.88 2.41 10.45
CA GLY A 62 11.46 3.57 9.79
C GLY A 62 11.01 3.71 8.34
N PHE A 63 10.86 4.95 7.86
CA PHE A 63 10.45 5.20 6.47
C PHE A 63 11.36 4.55 5.42
N ASN A 64 12.67 4.55 5.65
CA ASN A 64 13.60 3.93 4.71
C ASN A 64 13.36 2.43 4.60
N ASP A 65 12.97 1.77 5.69
CA ASP A 65 12.68 0.33 5.70
C ASP A 65 11.40 0.06 4.89
N ILE A 66 10.34 0.84 5.13
CA ILE A 66 9.09 0.75 4.36
C ILE A 66 9.31 1.08 2.88
N GLN A 67 10.09 2.11 2.58
CA GLN A 67 10.40 2.45 1.20
C GLN A 67 11.15 1.31 0.52
N ASN A 68 12.20 0.77 1.15
CA ASN A 68 12.96 -0.34 0.59
C ASN A 68 12.06 -1.56 0.37
N GLU A 69 11.22 -1.92 1.35
CA GLU A 69 10.31 -3.05 1.21
C GLU A 69 9.32 -2.85 0.05
N ILE A 70 8.74 -1.66 -0.10
CA ILE A 70 7.86 -1.35 -1.23
C ILE A 70 8.62 -1.49 -2.57
N PHE A 71 9.85 -0.97 -2.65
CA PHE A 71 10.65 -1.07 -3.88
C PHE A 71 11.05 -2.51 -4.19
N ASP A 72 11.39 -3.31 -3.18
CA ASP A 72 11.70 -4.73 -3.30
C ASP A 72 10.47 -5.55 -3.73
N MET A 73 9.28 -5.19 -3.27
CA MET A 73 8.04 -5.83 -3.70
C MET A 73 7.66 -5.50 -5.14
N VAL A 74 7.92 -4.27 -5.59
CA VAL A 74 7.53 -3.80 -6.93
C VAL A 74 8.53 -4.19 -8.01
N GLU A 75 9.82 -4.21 -7.66
CA GLU A 75 10.94 -4.34 -8.61
C GLU A 75 10.75 -3.39 -9.82
N PRO A 76 10.74 -2.06 -9.58
CA PRO A 76 10.44 -1.11 -10.64
C PRO A 76 11.54 -1.08 -11.70
N VAL A 77 11.17 -0.82 -12.95
CA VAL A 77 12.15 -0.69 -14.05
C VAL A 77 13.12 0.46 -13.79
N ASN A 78 12.66 1.52 -13.12
CA ASN A 78 13.51 2.61 -12.66
C ASN A 78 13.67 2.53 -11.13
N PRO A 79 14.91 2.51 -10.60
CA PRO A 79 15.14 2.37 -9.16
C PRO A 79 14.71 3.59 -8.33
N ASN A 80 14.34 4.71 -8.96
CA ASN A 80 13.99 5.94 -8.24
C ASN A 80 12.47 6.17 -8.14
N TYR A 81 11.65 5.45 -8.90
CA TYR A 81 10.21 5.66 -8.90
C TYR A 81 9.42 4.45 -9.43
N ILE A 82 8.17 4.35 -9.00
CA ILE A 82 7.23 3.31 -9.38
C ILE A 82 6.22 3.88 -10.38
N THR A 83 6.02 3.20 -11.52
CA THR A 83 4.95 3.53 -12.47
C THR A 83 3.72 2.66 -12.26
N LEU A 84 2.59 3.03 -12.86
CA LEU A 84 1.38 2.18 -12.86
C LEU A 84 1.67 0.79 -13.46
N ASN A 85 2.47 0.73 -14.52
CA ASN A 85 2.83 -0.54 -15.14
C ASN A 85 3.67 -1.42 -14.20
N ASP A 86 4.57 -0.84 -13.41
CA ASP A 86 5.32 -1.60 -12.40
C ASP A 86 4.38 -2.14 -11.32
N LEU A 87 3.47 -1.29 -10.84
CA LEU A 87 2.49 -1.66 -9.81
C LEU A 87 1.56 -2.80 -10.26
N ILE A 88 1.11 -2.79 -11.52
CA ILE A 88 0.30 -3.87 -12.10
C ILE A 88 1.15 -5.14 -12.30
N ARG A 89 2.37 -5.00 -12.85
CA ARG A 89 3.25 -6.13 -13.18
C ARG A 89 3.70 -6.92 -11.95
N CYS A 90 3.93 -6.25 -10.83
CA CYS A 90 4.44 -6.90 -9.62
C CYS A 90 3.43 -7.87 -8.96
N GLY A 91 2.13 -7.76 -9.28
CA GLY A 91 1.09 -8.61 -8.73
C GLY A 91 0.78 -8.37 -7.23
N LYS A 92 1.41 -7.37 -6.61
CA LYS A 92 1.25 -6.98 -5.19
C LYS A 92 0.66 -5.58 -5.01
N GLY A 93 0.05 -5.04 -6.07
CA GLY A 93 -0.44 -3.66 -6.08
C GLY A 93 -1.46 -3.39 -4.96
N ASP A 94 -2.33 -4.34 -4.64
CA ASP A 94 -3.32 -4.22 -3.56
C ASP A 94 -2.66 -4.06 -2.18
N THR A 95 -1.60 -4.83 -1.90
CA THR A 95 -0.80 -4.70 -0.69
C THR A 95 -0.14 -3.33 -0.62
N ILE A 96 0.53 -2.90 -1.69
CA ILE A 96 1.26 -1.63 -1.73
C ILE A 96 0.32 -0.43 -1.56
N ILE A 97 -0.85 -0.45 -2.21
CA ILE A 97 -1.86 0.58 -2.01
C ILE A 97 -2.31 0.59 -0.53
N SER A 98 -2.58 -0.57 0.06
CA SER A 98 -3.02 -0.66 1.46
C SER A 98 -1.97 -0.13 2.43
N LEU A 99 -0.68 -0.41 2.18
CA LEU A 99 0.45 0.13 2.93
C LEU A 99 0.56 1.66 2.87
N LEU A 100 -0.07 2.33 1.91
CA LEU A 100 0.02 3.78 1.75
C LEU A 100 -1.24 4.53 2.22
N ILE A 101 -2.40 3.88 2.26
CA ILE A 101 -3.67 4.58 2.51
C ILE A 101 -4.53 3.96 3.61
N ASP A 102 -4.19 2.77 4.10
CA ASP A 102 -4.99 2.02 5.07
C ASP A 102 -4.16 1.69 6.31
N LEU A 103 -4.51 2.30 7.45
CA LEU A 103 -3.83 2.07 8.72
C LEU A 103 -3.96 0.62 9.18
N GLN A 104 -5.12 0.01 8.99
CA GLN A 104 -5.35 -1.39 9.37
C GLN A 104 -4.60 -2.31 8.42
N GLY A 105 -4.67 -2.04 7.11
CA GLY A 105 -3.91 -2.76 6.10
C GLY A 105 -2.40 -2.75 6.37
N PHE A 106 -1.87 -1.61 6.77
CA PHE A 106 -0.47 -1.48 7.20
C PHE A 106 -0.17 -2.31 8.45
N TRP A 107 -0.96 -2.14 9.50
CA TRP A 107 -0.72 -2.85 10.75
C TRP A 107 -0.81 -4.38 10.60
N SER A 108 -1.76 -4.86 9.80
CA SER A 108 -1.88 -6.29 9.47
C SER A 108 -0.69 -6.82 8.68
N HIS A 109 -0.12 -6.00 7.79
CA HIS A 109 1.07 -6.37 7.03
C HIS A 109 2.31 -6.49 7.92
N GLU A 110 2.56 -5.49 8.76
CA GLU A 110 3.71 -5.46 9.67
C GLU A 110 3.69 -6.60 10.70
N ASN A 111 2.49 -6.95 11.18
CA ASN A 111 2.32 -8.00 12.18
C ASN A 111 1.98 -9.36 11.58
N ARG A 112 2.12 -9.54 10.25
CA ARG A 112 1.75 -10.79 9.55
C ARG A 112 2.39 -12.04 10.16
N GLU A 113 3.62 -11.93 10.66
CA GLU A 113 4.34 -13.06 11.27
C GLU A 113 3.76 -13.48 12.62
N MET A 114 3.24 -12.53 13.42
CA MET A 114 2.54 -12.83 14.68
C MET A 114 1.25 -13.62 14.40
N PHE A 115 0.51 -13.25 13.35
CA PHE A 115 -0.71 -13.95 12.98
C PHE A 115 -0.47 -15.34 12.36
N MET A 116 0.70 -15.58 11.77
CA MET A 116 1.08 -16.89 11.25
C MET A 116 1.45 -17.89 12.36
N THR A 117 1.86 -17.41 13.54
CA THR A 117 2.24 -18.25 14.68
C THR A 117 1.08 -18.65 15.59
N GLU A 118 -0.10 -18.03 15.43
CA GLU A 118 -1.30 -18.33 16.23
C GLU A 118 -2.22 -19.42 15.63
N LEU A 119 -1.90 -19.94 14.44
CA LEU A 119 -2.59 -21.11 13.88
C LEU A 119 -2.09 -22.37 14.62
N PRO A 120 -2.93 -23.10 15.37
CA PRO A 120 -2.54 -24.39 15.93
C PRO A 120 -2.14 -25.33 14.78
N ASP A 121 -1.09 -26.12 14.98
CA ASP A 121 -0.74 -27.23 14.09
C ASP A 121 -1.93 -28.21 14.00
N GLU A 122 -2.85 -28.01 13.05
CA GLU A 122 -3.79 -29.04 12.60
C GLU A 122 -3.06 -30.02 11.66
N ALA A 123 -1.92 -30.54 12.13
CA ALA A 123 -1.08 -31.50 11.42
C ALA A 123 -0.55 -32.60 12.36
N GLU A 124 -1.38 -33.08 13.28
CA GLU A 124 -1.24 -34.43 13.84
C GLU A 124 -2.61 -35.14 13.75
N LEU A 125 -2.90 -35.69 12.57
CA LEU A 125 -3.88 -36.77 12.36
C LEU A 125 -3.16 -38.11 12.39
#